data_AF-A0A9W8DAE8-F1
#
_entry.id   AF-A0A9W8DAE8-F1
#
_cell.length_a   1.000
_cell.length_b   1.000
_cell.length_c   1.000
_cell.angle_alpha   90.00
_cell.angle_beta   90.00
_cell.angle_gamma   90.00
#
_symmetry.space_group_name_H-M   'P 1'
#
loop_
_entity.id
_entity.type
_entity.pdbx_description
1 polymer ?
#
loop_
_entity_poly.entity_id
_entity_poly.type
_entity_poly.pdbx_seq_one_letter_code
_entity_poly.pdbx_strand_id
1 'polypeptide(L)'
;MTLLRPSKRMLAFVAVVMIACIHIVFYWKPTESHEVDGLHRVGDGMHRVNDGLHRVGDEMHRVNDGMHRVNDGMHRVNDGMHKVNDRPQDNNELPHTEFPSLIHHHMPAPHPSHWSLLDKLFGPPKLATKCHDIPIPPYYWTAKDAFTPAFVALPNTQPIQVGATVCVRVIVPAKPQRASVVYTPLPDTPWDSVLIDMVGTTNNVSVPVHLQMTNDVRNTRRDDVHVYEADVELRDVDEYRPQGYIEFRDAEWNPDGGLQPVDYVPEPLYVPETARVEVVDDGSSIYSLNRYLELPLCTDPAAEGRWIHTDMLPFDSHLVPEPENHDLVWLPYTCRLQRISYPDFASCLATAYPLMHWYGDSNLRRSLKKIVSMGEWCSVNTTSNATETRSCLCEDYRDPFMPFDSRYRELIIDINQTGGHALMQPTEFALVPDNTARVYLHKWEGLSIRNKPEWTQGFDARITPRYGNPQVALISLTNWDAAFSSRSYFAVEMQKLLNYVQVEYSNYTQLYIRTGQYYCCRTDATPNTPRAYSRLRNAYFDQYVIDAFRERFGSSHVIRIWNVAQVSERLPLSVRKETVKCPANHARAEVVEIENQILMNAMCNHFEPYTPMEQPSEDDLETDQ
;
A
#
# COMPACT_ATOMS: atom_id res chain seq x y z
N MET A 1 -68.59 -11.81 65.44
CA MET A 1 -67.22 -11.98 64.92
C MET A 1 -66.98 -10.95 63.84
N THR A 2 -66.23 -9.91 64.18
CA THR A 2 -66.03 -8.71 63.36
C THR A 2 -64.86 -8.93 62.41
N LEU A 3 -65.12 -8.95 61.10
CA LEU A 3 -64.11 -9.08 60.05
C LEU A 3 -63.27 -7.80 59.96
N LEU A 4 -61.96 -7.91 60.16
CA LEU A 4 -60.97 -6.84 59.96
C LEU A 4 -60.87 -6.50 58.47
N ARG A 5 -61.16 -5.24 58.10
CA ARG A 5 -60.93 -4.70 56.75
C ARG A 5 -59.42 -4.40 56.56
N PRO A 6 -58.78 -4.86 55.48
CA PRO A 6 -57.38 -4.54 55.20
C PRO A 6 -57.19 -3.03 54.91
N SER A 7 -56.06 -2.48 55.36
CA SER A 7 -55.76 -1.05 55.23
C SER A 7 -55.56 -0.64 53.77
N LYS A 8 -55.91 0.61 53.41
CA LYS A 8 -55.78 1.15 52.05
C LYS A 8 -54.36 1.04 51.47
N ARG A 9 -53.33 1.00 52.32
CA ARG A 9 -51.93 0.82 51.90
C ARG A 9 -51.63 -0.61 51.46
N MET A 10 -52.28 -1.61 52.06
CA MET A 10 -52.14 -3.01 51.69
C MET A 10 -52.83 -3.31 50.35
N LEU A 11 -54.01 -2.72 50.11
CA LEU A 11 -54.67 -2.81 48.79
C LEU A 11 -53.86 -2.13 47.68
N ALA A 12 -53.25 -0.97 47.96
CA ALA A 12 -52.42 -0.28 46.99
C ALA A 12 -51.15 -1.08 46.63
N PHE A 13 -50.51 -1.71 47.61
CA PHE A 13 -49.33 -2.56 47.37
C PHE A 13 -49.68 -3.80 46.54
N VAL A 14 -50.79 -4.48 46.86
CA VAL A 14 -51.29 -5.63 46.08
C VAL A 14 -51.66 -5.20 44.65
N ALA A 15 -52.26 -4.02 44.46
CA ALA A 15 -52.59 -3.51 43.13
C ALA A 15 -51.34 -3.22 42.28
N VAL A 16 -50.29 -2.62 42.87
CA VAL A 16 -49.02 -2.35 42.17
C VAL A 16 -48.30 -3.65 41.80
N VAL A 17 -48.27 -4.64 42.69
CA VAL A 17 -47.68 -5.95 42.41
C VAL A 17 -48.48 -6.67 41.31
N MET A 18 -49.80 -6.62 41.35
CA MET A 18 -50.65 -7.22 40.31
C MET A 18 -50.47 -6.54 38.95
N ILE A 19 -50.35 -5.21 38.90
CA ILE A 19 -50.09 -4.47 37.66
C ILE A 19 -48.69 -4.79 37.10
N ALA A 20 -47.68 -4.92 37.97
CA ALA A 20 -46.34 -5.35 37.56
C ALA A 20 -46.33 -6.80 37.03
N CYS A 21 -47.07 -7.72 37.67
CA CYS A 21 -47.23 -9.09 37.19
C CYS A 21 -48.01 -9.16 35.87
N ILE A 22 -49.05 -8.34 35.69
CA ILE A 22 -49.82 -8.26 34.44
C ILE A 22 -48.95 -7.69 33.31
N HIS A 23 -48.10 -6.70 33.57
CA HIS A 23 -47.15 -6.21 32.57
C HIS A 23 -46.10 -7.26 32.18
N ILE A 24 -45.59 -8.05 33.13
CA ILE A 24 -44.65 -9.14 32.83
C ILE A 24 -45.34 -10.26 32.03
N VAL A 25 -46.60 -10.58 32.33
CA VAL A 25 -47.35 -11.64 31.63
C VAL A 25 -47.86 -11.23 30.24
N PHE A 26 -48.19 -9.94 30.03
CA PHE A 26 -48.70 -9.45 28.73
C PHE A 26 -47.62 -8.94 27.76
N TYR A 27 -46.42 -8.57 28.25
CA TYR A 27 -45.32 -8.08 27.39
C TYR A 27 -44.12 -9.03 27.28
N TRP A 28 -44.15 -10.19 27.91
CA TRP A 28 -43.16 -11.23 27.69
C TRP A 28 -43.68 -12.25 26.67
N LYS A 29 -43.43 -11.99 25.37
CA LYS A 29 -43.51 -13.02 24.34
C LYS A 29 -42.23 -13.87 24.39
N PRO A 30 -42.30 -15.20 24.54
CA PRO A 30 -41.14 -16.05 24.33
C PRO A 30 -40.81 -16.07 22.83
N THR A 31 -39.64 -15.54 22.47
CA THR A 31 -39.08 -15.60 21.12
C THR A 31 -38.43 -16.97 20.88
N GLU A 32 -39.22 -18.04 20.81
CA GLU A 32 -38.73 -19.38 20.42
C GLU A 32 -39.03 -19.71 18.94
N SER A 33 -39.85 -18.92 18.23
CA SER A 33 -40.14 -19.19 16.81
C SER A 33 -39.14 -18.58 15.82
N HIS A 34 -38.45 -17.49 16.19
CA HIS A 34 -37.48 -16.83 15.30
C HIS A 34 -36.10 -17.50 15.28
N GLU A 35 -35.73 -18.18 16.37
CA GLU A 35 -34.45 -18.88 16.48
C GLU A 35 -34.48 -20.21 15.72
N VAL A 36 -35.62 -20.91 15.72
CA VAL A 36 -35.86 -22.14 14.95
C VAL A 36 -35.93 -21.85 13.44
N ASP A 37 -36.58 -20.76 13.02
CA ASP A 37 -36.57 -20.31 11.61
C ASP A 37 -35.17 -19.86 11.15
N GLY A 38 -34.38 -19.25 12.05
CA GLY A 38 -32.98 -18.91 11.80
C GLY A 38 -32.12 -20.16 11.60
N LEU A 39 -32.27 -21.15 12.48
CA LEU A 39 -31.59 -22.45 12.38
C LEU A 39 -31.99 -23.24 11.13
N HIS A 40 -33.27 -23.23 10.75
CA HIS A 40 -33.72 -23.85 9.49
C HIS A 40 -33.14 -23.14 8.26
N ARG A 41 -33.10 -21.80 8.25
CA ARG A 41 -32.45 -21.04 7.16
C ARG A 41 -30.96 -21.29 7.06
N VAL A 42 -30.28 -21.46 8.18
CA VAL A 42 -28.85 -21.84 8.23
C VAL A 42 -28.68 -23.28 7.73
N GLY A 43 -29.56 -24.22 8.12
CA GLY A 43 -29.57 -25.60 7.61
C GLY A 43 -29.78 -25.67 6.10
N ASP A 44 -30.75 -24.93 5.57
CA ASP A 44 -31.02 -24.82 4.13
C ASP A 44 -29.88 -24.13 3.38
N GLY A 45 -29.19 -23.19 4.03
CA GLY A 45 -27.97 -22.56 3.51
C GLY A 45 -26.83 -23.58 3.41
N MET A 46 -26.64 -24.39 4.45
CA MET A 46 -25.62 -25.44 4.52
C MET A 46 -25.86 -26.52 3.46
N HIS A 47 -27.11 -26.93 3.24
CA HIS A 47 -27.48 -27.88 2.18
C HIS A 47 -27.19 -27.31 0.79
N ARG A 48 -27.51 -26.04 0.54
CA ARG A 48 -27.18 -25.38 -0.73
C ARG A 48 -25.67 -25.25 -0.98
N VAL A 49 -24.89 -25.01 0.07
CA VAL A 49 -23.43 -25.01 0.00
C VAL A 49 -22.91 -26.41 -0.32
N ASN A 50 -23.44 -27.45 0.33
CA ASN A 50 -23.04 -28.83 0.07
C ASN A 50 -23.40 -29.29 -1.35
N ASP A 51 -24.58 -28.93 -1.85
CA ASP A 51 -24.97 -29.17 -3.25
C ASP A 51 -24.08 -28.41 -4.23
N GLY A 52 -23.67 -27.18 -3.88
CA GLY A 52 -22.69 -26.41 -4.64
C GLY A 52 -21.32 -27.09 -4.70
N LEU A 53 -20.85 -27.62 -3.57
CA LEU A 53 -19.60 -28.39 -3.49
C LEU A 53 -19.65 -29.68 -4.31
N HIS A 54 -20.78 -30.39 -4.32
CA HIS A 54 -20.97 -31.56 -5.18
C HIS A 54 -20.90 -31.20 -6.68
N ARG A 55 -21.54 -30.10 -7.10
CA ARG A 55 -21.46 -29.64 -8.50
C ARG A 55 -20.05 -29.22 -8.90
N VAL A 56 -19.30 -28.58 -7.98
CA VAL A 56 -17.89 -28.25 -8.21
C VAL A 56 -17.05 -29.53 -8.32
N GLY A 57 -17.32 -30.55 -7.50
CA GLY A 57 -16.68 -31.86 -7.61
C GLY A 57 -16.96 -32.55 -8.95
N ASP A 58 -18.21 -32.53 -9.41
CA ASP A 58 -18.60 -33.08 -10.72
C ASP A 58 -17.92 -32.32 -11.88
N GLU A 59 -17.83 -30.99 -11.79
CA GLU A 59 -17.14 -30.19 -12.80
C GLU A 59 -15.62 -30.46 -12.80
N MET A 60 -15.02 -30.65 -11.62
CA MET A 60 -13.62 -31.05 -11.47
C MET A 60 -13.35 -32.43 -12.12
N HIS A 61 -14.29 -33.37 -11.99
CA HIS A 61 -14.21 -34.66 -12.69
C HIS A 61 -14.28 -34.49 -14.21
N ARG A 62 -15.16 -33.62 -14.73
CA ARG A 62 -15.23 -33.32 -16.17
C ARG A 62 -13.97 -32.67 -16.70
N VAL A 63 -13.36 -31.76 -15.92
CA VAL A 63 -12.07 -31.14 -16.25
C VAL A 63 -10.98 -32.20 -16.29
N ASN A 64 -10.93 -33.11 -15.32
CA ASN A 64 -9.95 -34.19 -15.30
C ASN A 64 -10.11 -35.15 -16.48
N ASP A 65 -11.34 -35.50 -16.85
CA ASP A 65 -11.64 -36.29 -18.06
C ASP A 65 -11.28 -35.55 -19.36
N GLY A 66 -11.38 -34.21 -19.36
CA GLY A 66 -10.89 -33.36 -20.45
C GLY A 66 -9.37 -33.41 -20.55
N MET A 67 -8.67 -33.35 -19.42
CA MET A 67 -7.22 -33.42 -19.33
C MET A 67 -6.68 -34.77 -19.82
N HIS A 68 -7.34 -35.88 -19.46
CA HIS A 68 -7.00 -37.21 -19.98
C HIS A 68 -7.12 -37.29 -21.51
N ARG A 69 -8.18 -36.72 -22.08
CA ARG A 69 -8.36 -36.67 -23.55
C ARG A 69 -7.31 -35.83 -24.25
N VAL A 70 -6.87 -34.73 -23.64
CA VAL A 70 -5.76 -33.90 -24.17
C VAL A 70 -4.46 -34.69 -24.14
N ASN A 71 -4.17 -35.40 -23.04
CA ASN A 71 -2.96 -36.20 -22.92
C ASN A 71 -2.92 -37.35 -23.93
N ASP A 72 -4.06 -38.04 -24.14
CA ASP A 72 -4.20 -39.06 -25.20
C ASP A 72 -3.98 -38.47 -26.60
N GLY A 73 -4.46 -37.25 -26.84
CA GLY A 73 -4.20 -36.52 -28.09
C GLY A 73 -2.71 -36.23 -28.29
N MET A 74 -2.02 -35.81 -27.23
CA MET A 74 -0.58 -35.53 -27.23
C MET A 74 0.25 -36.79 -27.54
N HIS A 75 -0.12 -37.93 -26.97
CA HIS A 75 0.52 -39.21 -27.27
C HIS A 75 0.39 -39.59 -28.75
N ARG A 76 -0.78 -39.41 -29.36
CA ARG A 76 -0.98 -39.68 -30.80
C ARG A 76 -0.16 -38.78 -31.71
N VAL A 77 0.03 -37.51 -31.33
CA VAL A 77 0.89 -36.57 -32.05
C VAL A 77 2.35 -37.03 -31.98
N ASN A 78 2.80 -37.44 -30.79
CA ASN A 78 4.16 -37.91 -30.58
C ASN A 78 4.45 -39.21 -31.37
N ASP A 79 3.51 -40.15 -31.39
CA ASP A 79 3.59 -41.37 -32.20
C ASP A 79 3.62 -41.06 -33.71
N GLY A 80 2.91 -40.02 -34.13
CA GLY A 80 2.94 -39.50 -35.51
C GLY A 80 4.31 -38.95 -35.89
N MET A 81 4.94 -38.18 -35.00
CA MET A 81 6.30 -37.64 -35.19
C MET A 81 7.35 -38.75 -35.26
N HIS A 82 7.25 -39.80 -34.44
CA HIS A 82 8.16 -40.95 -34.52
C HIS A 82 8.10 -41.66 -35.88
N LYS A 83 6.90 -41.84 -36.46
CA LYS A 83 6.73 -42.44 -37.80
C LYS A 83 7.27 -41.59 -38.96
N VAL A 84 7.39 -40.28 -38.76
CA VAL A 84 7.99 -39.37 -39.76
C VAL A 84 9.51 -39.48 -39.73
N ASN A 85 10.10 -39.71 -38.56
CA ASN A 85 11.55 -39.86 -38.38
C ASN A 85 12.09 -41.24 -38.79
N ASP A 86 11.25 -42.29 -38.86
CA ASP A 86 11.66 -43.67 -39.21
C ASP A 86 11.64 -43.98 -40.72
N ARG A 87 11.60 -42.98 -41.61
CA ARG A 87 11.75 -43.23 -43.06
C ARG A 87 13.24 -43.34 -43.43
N PRO A 88 13.69 -44.42 -44.11
CA PRO A 88 15.10 -44.59 -44.44
C PRO A 88 15.56 -43.59 -45.52
N GLN A 89 16.69 -42.93 -45.30
CA GLN A 89 17.51 -42.37 -46.37
C GLN A 89 18.19 -43.52 -47.12
N ASP A 90 17.89 -43.66 -48.41
CA ASP A 90 18.60 -44.57 -49.31
C ASP A 90 19.47 -43.72 -50.25
N ASN A 91 20.79 -43.88 -50.15
CA ASN A 91 21.80 -43.20 -50.97
C ASN A 91 22.57 -44.23 -51.79
N ASN A 92 22.62 -44.08 -53.12
CA ASN A 92 23.84 -43.94 -53.92
C ASN A 92 23.60 -44.22 -55.42
N GLU A 93 24.03 -43.30 -56.29
CA GLU A 93 25.04 -43.51 -57.36
C GLU A 93 25.17 -42.26 -58.26
N LEU A 94 26.42 -41.88 -58.60
CA LEU A 94 26.84 -40.83 -59.56
C LEU A 94 27.34 -41.50 -60.85
N PRO A 95 27.26 -40.88 -62.06
CA PRO A 95 28.40 -40.06 -62.55
C PRO A 95 28.12 -38.88 -63.54
N HIS A 96 29.03 -37.88 -63.46
CA HIS A 96 29.60 -36.95 -64.49
C HIS A 96 28.75 -36.28 -65.61
N THR A 97 28.73 -34.93 -65.70
CA THR A 97 29.49 -34.04 -66.63
C THR A 97 28.90 -32.61 -66.78
N GLU A 98 29.82 -31.62 -66.93
CA GLU A 98 29.73 -30.27 -67.58
C GLU A 98 29.00 -29.05 -66.95
N PHE A 99 29.73 -27.92 -66.95
CA PHE A 99 29.41 -26.52 -66.56
C PHE A 99 28.41 -25.85 -67.54
N PRO A 100 27.61 -24.77 -67.19
CA PRO A 100 28.15 -23.48 -66.73
C PRO A 100 27.28 -22.65 -65.74
N SER A 101 27.93 -21.62 -65.19
CA SER A 101 27.37 -20.52 -64.38
C SER A 101 26.24 -19.75 -65.07
N LEU A 102 25.16 -19.40 -64.34
CA LEU A 102 24.36 -18.15 -64.47
C LEU A 102 23.27 -18.04 -63.36
N ILE A 103 23.32 -16.91 -62.64
CA ILE A 103 22.20 -16.08 -62.14
C ILE A 103 21.36 -16.54 -60.91
N HIS A 104 21.46 -15.72 -59.86
CA HIS A 104 20.51 -15.50 -58.76
C HIS A 104 19.03 -15.69 -59.13
N HIS A 105 18.30 -16.58 -58.45
CA HIS A 105 16.86 -16.44 -58.23
C HIS A 105 16.52 -16.77 -56.77
N HIS A 106 15.83 -15.82 -56.13
CA HIS A 106 15.24 -15.92 -54.80
C HIS A 106 14.30 -17.12 -54.68
N MET A 107 14.41 -17.88 -53.59
CA MET A 107 13.31 -18.73 -53.13
C MET A 107 12.24 -17.83 -52.45
N PRO A 108 10.94 -18.01 -52.73
CA PRO A 108 9.91 -17.18 -52.12
C PRO A 108 9.65 -17.61 -50.68
N ALA A 109 9.37 -16.62 -49.83
CA ALA A 109 8.84 -16.80 -48.48
C ALA A 109 7.52 -17.60 -48.51
N PRO A 110 7.21 -18.37 -47.45
CA PRO A 110 5.95 -19.10 -47.37
C PRO A 110 4.74 -18.13 -47.34
N HIS A 111 3.70 -18.49 -48.08
CA HIS A 111 2.50 -17.67 -48.30
C HIS A 111 1.67 -17.51 -46.99
N PRO A 112 1.01 -16.36 -46.73
CA PRO A 112 0.42 -16.04 -45.41
C PRO A 112 -0.92 -16.72 -45.09
N SER A 113 -1.45 -17.61 -45.93
CA SER A 113 -2.88 -17.97 -45.89
C SER A 113 -3.24 -19.12 -44.94
N HIS A 114 -2.29 -19.84 -44.36
CA HIS A 114 -2.58 -20.96 -43.44
C HIS A 114 -2.75 -20.58 -41.97
N TRP A 115 -2.36 -19.36 -41.57
CA TRP A 115 -2.51 -18.88 -40.19
C TRP A 115 -3.92 -18.34 -39.88
N SER A 116 -4.72 -18.06 -40.91
CA SER A 116 -5.99 -17.33 -40.78
C SER A 116 -7.16 -18.09 -40.13
N LEU A 117 -7.09 -19.43 -40.01
CA LEU A 117 -8.17 -20.23 -39.42
C LEU A 117 -7.96 -20.48 -37.91
N LEU A 118 -6.71 -20.58 -37.46
CA LEU A 118 -6.36 -20.75 -36.05
C LEU A 118 -6.48 -19.43 -35.28
N ASP A 119 -6.07 -18.31 -35.87
CA ASP A 119 -6.23 -16.97 -35.28
C ASP A 119 -7.70 -16.55 -35.11
N LYS A 120 -8.60 -17.04 -35.98
CA LYS A 120 -10.05 -16.78 -35.90
C LYS A 120 -10.77 -17.64 -34.87
N LEU A 121 -10.22 -18.80 -34.51
CA LEU A 121 -10.81 -19.72 -33.53
C LEU A 121 -10.30 -19.47 -32.11
N PHE A 122 -9.07 -18.96 -31.95
CA PHE A 122 -8.42 -18.82 -30.63
C PHE A 122 -7.91 -17.40 -30.30
N GLY A 123 -7.97 -16.46 -31.24
CA GLY A 123 -7.24 -15.18 -31.13
C GLY A 123 -5.72 -15.41 -31.11
N PRO A 124 -4.88 -14.36 -31.15
CA PRO A 124 -3.49 -14.52 -30.76
C PRO A 124 -3.48 -15.11 -29.34
N PRO A 125 -2.60 -16.08 -29.03
CA PRO A 125 -2.51 -16.61 -27.67
C PRO A 125 -2.34 -15.42 -26.74
N LYS A 126 -3.34 -15.18 -25.89
CA LYS A 126 -3.21 -14.22 -24.79
C LYS A 126 -2.05 -14.74 -23.97
N LEU A 127 -0.88 -14.14 -24.17
CA LEU A 127 0.32 -14.48 -23.44
C LEU A 127 -0.05 -14.29 -21.97
N ALA A 128 -0.06 -15.38 -21.19
CA ALA A 128 -0.36 -15.29 -19.78
C ALA A 128 0.59 -14.26 -19.15
N THR A 129 0.03 -13.14 -18.69
CA THR A 129 0.82 -12.02 -18.14
C THR A 129 0.91 -12.09 -16.62
N LYS A 130 -0.10 -12.68 -15.98
CA LYS A 130 -0.19 -12.83 -14.53
C LYS A 130 0.50 -14.10 -14.05
N CYS A 131 1.10 -14.04 -12.88
CA CYS A 131 1.85 -15.16 -12.31
C CYS A 131 1.00 -16.40 -12.08
N HIS A 132 -0.24 -16.24 -11.62
CA HIS A 132 -1.14 -17.36 -11.33
C HIS A 132 -1.43 -18.23 -12.56
N ASP A 133 -1.42 -17.63 -13.76
CA ASP A 133 -1.72 -18.32 -15.02
C ASP A 133 -0.50 -19.06 -15.60
N ILE A 134 0.69 -18.86 -15.03
CA ILE A 134 1.96 -19.40 -15.54
C ILE A 134 2.43 -20.49 -14.58
N PRO A 135 2.51 -21.77 -15.00
CA PRO A 135 3.01 -22.83 -14.13
C PRO A 135 4.41 -22.52 -13.57
N ILE A 136 4.63 -22.84 -12.30
CA ILE A 136 5.96 -22.73 -11.68
C ILE A 136 6.81 -23.91 -12.17
N PRO A 137 7.95 -23.67 -12.83
CA PRO A 137 8.81 -24.75 -13.29
C PRO A 137 9.26 -25.68 -12.14
N PRO A 138 9.14 -27.02 -12.28
CA PRO A 138 9.47 -27.95 -11.22
C PRO A 138 10.91 -27.81 -10.69
N TYR A 139 11.85 -27.41 -11.55
CA TYR A 139 13.26 -27.26 -11.20
C TYR A 139 13.54 -26.08 -10.25
N TYR A 140 12.63 -25.09 -10.15
CA TYR A 140 12.77 -24.02 -9.15
C TYR A 140 12.76 -24.60 -7.74
N TRP A 141 11.93 -25.60 -7.49
CA TRP A 141 11.81 -26.22 -6.18
C TRP A 141 12.93 -27.21 -5.83
N THR A 142 13.73 -27.60 -6.81
CA THR A 142 14.90 -28.48 -6.61
C THR A 142 16.20 -27.71 -6.43
N ALA A 143 16.16 -26.37 -6.43
CA ALA A 143 17.30 -25.50 -6.16
C ALA A 143 17.71 -25.53 -4.67
N LYS A 144 18.13 -26.72 -4.20
CA LYS A 144 18.53 -26.99 -2.80
C LYS A 144 20.02 -26.85 -2.55
N ASP A 145 20.82 -26.61 -3.58
CA ASP A 145 22.27 -26.44 -3.40
C ASP A 145 22.54 -25.14 -2.64
N ALA A 146 23.20 -25.25 -1.48
CA ALA A 146 23.63 -24.13 -0.64
C ALA A 146 24.54 -23.12 -1.35
N PHE A 147 24.96 -23.42 -2.58
CA PHE A 147 25.79 -22.58 -3.44
C PHE A 147 25.02 -21.92 -4.59
N THR A 148 23.74 -22.25 -4.79
CA THR A 148 22.90 -21.52 -5.75
C THR A 148 22.49 -20.19 -5.12
N PRO A 149 22.86 -19.03 -5.70
CA PRO A 149 22.35 -17.77 -5.23
C PRO A 149 20.84 -17.71 -5.46
N ALA A 150 20.12 -16.99 -4.62
CA ALA A 150 18.74 -16.63 -4.93
C ALA A 150 18.70 -15.90 -6.28
N PHE A 151 17.64 -16.12 -7.07
CA PHE A 151 17.57 -15.57 -8.41
C PHE A 151 16.18 -15.08 -8.79
N VAL A 152 16.15 -14.13 -9.72
CA VAL A 152 14.94 -13.58 -10.32
C VAL A 152 14.61 -14.34 -11.61
N ALA A 153 13.33 -14.58 -11.83
CA ALA A 153 12.80 -15.08 -13.09
C ALA A 153 11.64 -14.22 -13.57
N LEU A 154 11.71 -13.81 -14.83
CA LEU A 154 10.60 -13.20 -15.57
C LEU A 154 10.10 -14.24 -16.57
N PRO A 155 8.95 -14.91 -16.30
CA PRO A 155 8.47 -15.96 -17.19
C PRO A 155 8.10 -15.47 -18.58
N ASN A 156 7.81 -14.17 -18.72
CA ASN A 156 7.51 -13.51 -19.97
C ASN A 156 8.32 -12.21 -20.06
N THR A 157 9.10 -12.08 -21.14
CA THR A 157 9.95 -10.93 -21.44
C THR A 157 9.59 -10.28 -22.78
N GLN A 158 8.43 -10.61 -23.35
CA GLN A 158 7.96 -9.96 -24.57
C GLN A 158 7.61 -8.49 -24.29
N PRO A 159 7.72 -7.60 -25.29
CA PRO A 159 7.26 -6.22 -25.14
C PRO A 159 5.80 -6.15 -24.71
N ILE A 160 5.50 -5.22 -23.81
CA ILE A 160 4.15 -5.00 -23.28
C ILE A 160 3.71 -3.55 -23.50
N GLN A 161 2.39 -3.33 -23.54
CA GLN A 161 1.83 -1.99 -23.56
C GLN A 161 1.86 -1.35 -22.18
N VAL A 162 1.91 -0.03 -22.11
CA VAL A 162 1.75 0.74 -20.87
C VAL A 162 0.50 0.29 -20.10
N GLY A 163 0.65 0.05 -18.79
CA GLY A 163 -0.42 -0.42 -17.91
C GLY A 163 -0.64 -1.93 -17.93
N ALA A 164 0.14 -2.68 -18.73
CA ALA A 164 0.13 -4.14 -18.67
C ALA A 164 0.94 -4.67 -17.48
N THR A 165 0.59 -5.89 -17.07
CA THR A 165 1.20 -6.59 -15.95
C THR A 165 2.33 -7.51 -16.40
N VAL A 166 3.38 -7.59 -15.60
CA VAL A 166 4.49 -8.55 -15.71
C VAL A 166 4.50 -9.45 -14.49
N CYS A 167 4.59 -10.76 -14.71
CA CYS A 167 4.89 -11.69 -13.63
C CYS A 167 6.39 -11.64 -13.25
N VAL A 168 6.68 -11.34 -11.99
CA VAL A 168 8.02 -11.42 -11.40
C VAL A 168 8.06 -12.54 -10.39
N ARG A 169 9.06 -13.44 -10.49
CA ARG A 169 9.32 -14.49 -9.52
C ARG A 169 10.69 -14.34 -8.88
N VAL A 170 10.78 -14.62 -7.60
CA VAL A 170 12.04 -14.75 -6.89
C VAL A 170 12.11 -16.11 -6.24
N ILE A 171 13.18 -16.85 -6.58
CA ILE A 171 13.45 -18.18 -6.05
C ILE A 171 14.55 -18.01 -5.02
N VAL A 172 14.27 -18.45 -3.79
CA VAL A 172 15.19 -18.36 -2.67
C VAL A 172 15.54 -19.77 -2.17
N PRO A 173 16.71 -20.31 -2.55
CA PRO A 173 17.21 -21.62 -2.10
C PRO A 173 17.24 -21.75 -0.59
N ALA A 174 17.17 -22.97 -0.05
CA ALA A 174 17.29 -23.19 1.40
C ALA A 174 18.70 -22.82 1.92
N LYS A 175 18.80 -22.17 3.07
CA LYS A 175 20.09 -21.85 3.72
C LYS A 175 20.49 -23.00 4.66
N PRO A 176 21.74 -23.49 4.64
CA PRO A 176 22.18 -24.49 5.62
C PRO A 176 22.08 -23.91 7.05
N GLN A 177 21.51 -24.69 7.96
CA GLN A 177 21.08 -24.24 9.30
C GLN A 177 22.18 -23.52 10.10
N ARG A 178 21.87 -22.32 10.61
CA ARG A 178 22.63 -21.69 11.70
C ARG A 178 22.04 -22.13 13.03
N ALA A 179 22.87 -22.70 13.89
CA ALA A 179 22.46 -23.43 15.10
C ALA A 179 22.07 -22.57 16.33
N SER A 180 21.64 -21.30 16.19
CA SER A 180 21.59 -20.42 17.40
C SER A 180 20.32 -19.60 17.65
N VAL A 181 19.49 -19.23 16.66
CA VAL A 181 18.23 -18.50 16.91
C VAL A 181 17.17 -18.91 15.88
N VAL A 182 15.95 -19.22 16.34
CA VAL A 182 14.81 -19.56 15.48
C VAL A 182 13.82 -18.40 15.52
N TYR A 183 13.76 -17.62 14.44
CA TYR A 183 12.69 -16.65 14.21
C TYR A 183 11.49 -17.34 13.55
N THR A 184 10.32 -16.71 13.63
CA THR A 184 9.10 -17.21 13.01
C THR A 184 8.42 -16.06 12.26
N PRO A 185 8.00 -16.26 11.00
CA PRO A 185 7.28 -15.24 10.27
C PRO A 185 5.97 -14.90 10.99
N LEU A 186 5.49 -13.67 10.79
CA LEU A 186 4.12 -13.32 11.17
C LEU A 186 3.12 -14.14 10.32
N PRO A 187 1.86 -14.28 10.76
CA PRO A 187 0.83 -14.94 9.96
C PRO A 187 0.78 -14.39 8.53
N ASP A 188 0.76 -15.30 7.55
CA ASP A 188 0.66 -14.99 6.11
C ASP A 188 1.80 -14.11 5.55
N THR A 189 2.97 -14.12 6.20
CA THR A 189 4.15 -13.37 5.75
C THR A 189 5.31 -14.27 5.33
N PRO A 190 6.20 -13.82 4.43
CA PRO A 190 7.29 -14.64 3.93
C PRO A 190 8.37 -14.88 4.99
N TRP A 191 9.05 -16.01 4.88
CA TRP A 191 10.31 -16.24 5.59
C TRP A 191 11.38 -15.21 5.21
N ASP A 192 11.41 -14.77 3.95
CA ASP A 192 12.47 -13.92 3.44
C ASP A 192 11.97 -12.51 3.15
N SER A 193 12.76 -11.52 3.56
CA SER A 193 12.55 -10.13 3.20
C SER A 193 13.31 -9.83 1.92
N VAL A 194 12.66 -9.99 0.78
CA VAL A 194 13.23 -9.67 -0.53
C VAL A 194 12.83 -8.25 -0.91
N LEU A 195 13.82 -7.38 -1.15
CA LEU A 195 13.62 -6.05 -1.73
C LEU A 195 14.00 -6.13 -3.19
N ILE A 196 13.02 -5.89 -4.06
CA ILE A 196 13.23 -5.89 -5.50
C ILE A 196 12.28 -4.91 -6.16
N ASP A 197 12.81 -4.22 -7.15
CA ASP A 197 12.10 -3.26 -7.98
C ASP A 197 12.29 -3.61 -9.45
N MET A 198 11.30 -3.31 -10.29
CA MET A 198 11.50 -3.14 -11.71
C MET A 198 11.94 -1.70 -11.96
N VAL A 199 13.17 -1.52 -12.46
CA VAL A 199 13.79 -0.20 -12.64
C VAL A 199 13.94 0.10 -14.12
N GLY A 200 13.41 1.26 -14.56
CA GLY A 200 13.59 1.78 -15.91
C GLY A 200 15.04 2.16 -16.18
N THR A 201 15.61 1.69 -17.29
CA THR A 201 17.03 1.90 -17.62
C THR A 201 17.36 3.33 -18.04
N THR A 202 16.38 4.08 -18.54
CA THR A 202 16.55 5.43 -19.06
C THR A 202 15.97 6.46 -18.09
N ASN A 203 14.73 6.24 -17.64
CA ASN A 203 13.99 7.18 -16.81
C ASN A 203 14.23 6.99 -15.31
N ASN A 204 14.87 5.88 -14.92
CA ASN A 204 15.17 5.53 -13.53
C ASN A 204 13.93 5.42 -12.62
N VAL A 205 12.74 5.26 -13.21
CA VAL A 205 11.50 4.98 -12.49
C VAL A 205 11.64 3.64 -11.78
N SER A 206 11.43 3.65 -10.47
CA SER A 206 11.55 2.48 -9.60
C SER A 206 10.16 1.99 -9.23
N VAL A 207 9.76 0.82 -9.75
CA VAL A 207 8.47 0.19 -9.45
C VAL A 207 8.69 -0.97 -8.47
N PRO A 208 8.28 -0.84 -7.20
CA PRO A 208 8.45 -1.87 -6.19
C PRO A 208 7.70 -3.15 -6.57
N VAL A 209 8.35 -4.29 -6.37
CA VAL A 209 7.74 -5.61 -6.56
C VAL A 209 7.27 -6.14 -5.21
N HIS A 210 5.97 -6.03 -4.94
CA HIS A 210 5.35 -6.51 -3.70
C HIS A 210 5.11 -8.02 -3.75
N LEU A 211 6.18 -8.78 -3.53
CA LEU A 211 6.21 -10.24 -3.54
C LEU A 211 5.26 -10.89 -2.53
N GLN A 212 4.61 -11.97 -2.95
CA GLN A 212 3.75 -12.82 -2.13
C GLN A 212 4.24 -14.27 -2.16
N MET A 213 3.95 -15.03 -1.11
CA MET A 213 4.20 -16.47 -1.08
C MET A 213 3.30 -17.19 -2.09
N THR A 214 3.88 -18.03 -2.93
CA THR A 214 3.08 -18.93 -3.76
C THR A 214 2.37 -19.98 -2.89
N ASN A 215 1.21 -20.47 -3.35
CA ASN A 215 0.41 -21.46 -2.63
C ASN A 215 1.04 -22.87 -2.73
N ASP A 216 2.19 -23.05 -2.10
CA ASP A 216 2.91 -24.32 -2.03
C ASP A 216 3.36 -24.58 -0.58
N VAL A 217 3.17 -25.81 -0.10
CA VAL A 217 3.53 -26.20 1.28
C VAL A 217 5.00 -25.96 1.60
N ARG A 218 5.90 -25.97 0.61
CA ARG A 218 7.33 -25.69 0.79
C ARG A 218 7.58 -24.26 1.28
N ASN A 219 6.76 -23.28 0.87
CA ASN A 219 6.86 -21.91 1.38
C ASN A 219 6.55 -21.78 2.89
N THR A 220 5.94 -22.79 3.50
CA THR A 220 5.67 -22.81 4.95
C THR A 220 6.82 -23.40 5.76
N ARG A 221 7.82 -24.00 5.10
CA ARG A 221 8.89 -24.77 5.74
C ARG A 221 10.22 -24.03 5.62
N ARG A 222 10.74 -23.59 6.76
CA ARG A 222 12.03 -22.88 6.89
C ARG A 222 13.17 -23.47 6.06
N ASP A 223 13.30 -24.79 6.04
CA ASP A 223 14.46 -25.49 5.46
C ASP A 223 14.23 -25.94 4.00
N ASP A 224 13.14 -25.51 3.36
CA ASP A 224 12.86 -25.75 1.95
C ASP A 224 13.17 -24.51 1.09
N VAL A 225 13.05 -24.68 -0.23
CA VAL A 225 13.14 -23.57 -1.19
C VAL A 225 11.86 -22.74 -1.10
N HIS A 226 12.00 -21.43 -1.07
CA HIS A 226 10.87 -20.52 -1.18
C HIS A 226 10.77 -19.95 -2.58
N VAL A 227 9.54 -19.86 -3.09
CA VAL A 227 9.24 -19.19 -4.35
C VAL A 227 8.21 -18.11 -4.05
N TYR A 228 8.61 -16.87 -4.33
CA TYR A 228 7.76 -15.70 -4.21
C TYR A 228 7.39 -15.18 -5.60
N GLU A 229 6.19 -14.64 -5.75
CA GLU A 229 5.75 -14.06 -7.01
C GLU A 229 4.93 -12.78 -6.81
N ALA A 230 4.93 -11.92 -7.83
CA ALA A 230 4.13 -10.71 -7.87
C ALA A 230 3.75 -10.37 -9.31
N ASP A 231 2.53 -9.87 -9.45
CA ASP A 231 2.04 -9.20 -10.64
C ASP A 231 2.41 -7.71 -10.55
N VAL A 232 3.23 -7.22 -11.47
CA VAL A 232 3.75 -5.85 -11.47
C VAL A 232 3.22 -5.08 -12.67
N GLU A 233 2.48 -4.00 -12.44
CA GLU A 233 2.01 -3.13 -13.51
C GLU A 233 3.09 -2.09 -13.87
N LEU A 234 3.48 -2.02 -15.14
CA LEU A 234 4.47 -1.05 -15.62
C LEU A 234 3.79 0.02 -16.47
N ARG A 235 3.92 1.28 -16.06
CA ARG A 235 3.11 2.39 -16.59
C ARG A 235 3.90 3.50 -17.29
N ASP A 236 5.21 3.41 -17.35
CA ASP A 236 6.05 4.36 -18.07
C ASP A 236 6.86 3.64 -19.14
N VAL A 237 7.00 4.26 -20.31
CA VAL A 237 7.79 3.74 -21.42
C VAL A 237 9.26 3.69 -21.03
N ASP A 238 9.83 2.48 -21.02
CA ASP A 238 11.27 2.21 -20.86
C ASP A 238 11.54 0.71 -21.09
N GLU A 239 12.82 0.33 -21.10
CA GLU A 239 13.22 -1.03 -20.76
C GLU A 239 13.36 -1.13 -19.23
N TYR A 240 12.67 -2.09 -18.62
CA TYR A 240 12.74 -2.35 -17.17
C TYR A 240 13.58 -3.57 -16.87
N ARG A 241 14.40 -3.45 -15.83
CA ARG A 241 15.22 -4.54 -15.30
C ARG A 241 14.97 -4.71 -13.81
N PRO A 242 14.87 -5.95 -13.31
CA PRO A 242 14.80 -6.18 -11.88
C PRO A 242 16.11 -5.74 -11.20
N GLN A 243 16.01 -5.02 -10.09
CA GLN A 243 17.13 -4.67 -9.23
C GLN A 243 16.73 -4.89 -7.78
N GLY A 244 17.58 -5.59 -7.02
CA GLY A 244 17.22 -5.97 -5.66
C GLY A 244 18.27 -6.81 -4.95
N TYR A 245 17.91 -7.19 -3.73
CA TYR A 245 18.70 -8.04 -2.84
C TYR A 245 17.79 -8.63 -1.76
N ILE A 246 18.27 -9.63 -1.04
CA ILE A 246 17.56 -10.16 0.12
C ILE A 246 18.02 -9.40 1.36
N GLU A 247 17.10 -8.70 2.02
CA GLU A 247 17.36 -7.93 3.24
C GLU A 247 17.61 -8.85 4.44
N PHE A 248 16.76 -9.87 4.58
CA PHE A 248 16.75 -10.80 5.71
C PHE A 248 16.28 -12.17 5.27
N ARG A 249 16.81 -13.21 5.91
CA ARG A 249 16.44 -14.62 5.70
C ARG A 249 15.80 -15.18 6.97
N ASP A 250 15.18 -16.35 6.88
CA ASP A 250 14.75 -17.13 8.05
C ASP A 250 13.85 -16.36 9.05
N ALA A 251 13.03 -15.43 8.54
CA ALA A 251 12.16 -14.52 9.29
C ALA A 251 12.86 -13.51 10.21
N GLU A 252 14.17 -13.29 10.04
CA GLU A 252 14.96 -12.31 10.81
C GLU A 252 14.45 -10.87 10.69
N TRP A 253 13.70 -10.54 9.63
CA TRP A 253 13.05 -9.24 9.46
C TRP A 253 11.97 -8.96 10.53
N ASN A 254 11.55 -9.97 11.28
CA ASN A 254 10.47 -9.91 12.26
C ASN A 254 10.85 -10.54 13.62
N PRO A 255 11.58 -9.83 14.51
CA PRO A 255 12.01 -10.39 15.79
C PRO A 255 10.92 -10.31 16.89
N ASP A 256 9.70 -10.79 16.63
CA ASP A 256 8.52 -10.53 17.49
C ASP A 256 8.66 -11.06 18.93
N GLY A 257 9.39 -12.16 19.13
CA GLY A 257 9.59 -12.79 20.45
C GLY A 257 10.59 -12.08 21.37
N GLY A 258 11.46 -11.21 20.85
CA GLY A 258 12.51 -10.55 21.63
C GLY A 258 12.71 -9.06 21.34
N LEU A 259 12.10 -8.57 20.25
CA LEU A 259 12.24 -7.20 19.72
C LEU A 259 13.70 -6.72 19.70
N GLN A 260 14.62 -7.65 19.43
CA GLN A 260 16.03 -7.35 19.27
C GLN A 260 16.31 -7.10 17.78
N PRO A 261 16.99 -6.01 17.41
CA PRO A 261 17.43 -5.78 16.04
C PRO A 261 18.33 -6.93 15.58
N VAL A 262 18.18 -7.34 14.33
CA VAL A 262 19.03 -8.34 13.69
C VAL A 262 20.01 -7.65 12.76
N ASP A 263 21.30 -7.97 12.84
CA ASP A 263 22.34 -7.35 12.01
C ASP A 263 21.96 -7.35 10.53
N TYR A 264 22.02 -6.16 9.93
CA TYR A 264 21.65 -5.99 8.53
C TYR A 264 22.81 -6.40 7.63
N VAL A 265 22.71 -7.61 7.09
CA VAL A 265 23.70 -8.20 6.18
C VAL A 265 22.97 -8.71 4.93
N PRO A 266 22.67 -7.83 3.97
CA PRO A 266 21.89 -8.19 2.79
C PRO A 266 22.66 -9.20 1.91
N GLU A 267 21.93 -10.15 1.33
CA GLU A 267 22.46 -11.16 0.42
C GLU A 267 22.20 -10.75 -1.04
N PRO A 268 23.14 -10.99 -1.96
CA PRO A 268 22.96 -10.67 -3.37
C PRO A 268 21.85 -11.51 -3.98
N LEU A 269 21.06 -10.87 -4.85
CA LEU A 269 20.05 -11.51 -5.67
C LEU A 269 20.54 -11.57 -7.12
N TYR A 270 20.63 -12.77 -7.70
CA TYR A 270 21.07 -12.96 -9.07
C TYR A 270 19.95 -12.55 -10.05
N VAL A 271 20.27 -11.59 -10.92
CA VAL A 271 19.37 -11.15 -12.00
C VAL A 271 20.00 -11.53 -13.34
N PRO A 272 19.41 -12.47 -14.11
CA PRO A 272 19.90 -12.81 -15.44
C PRO A 272 19.89 -11.60 -16.38
N GLU A 273 20.85 -11.50 -17.32
CA GLU A 273 20.87 -10.41 -18.32
C GLU A 273 19.63 -10.41 -19.24
N THR A 274 18.98 -11.57 -19.38
CA THR A 274 17.74 -11.78 -20.11
C THR A 274 16.50 -11.33 -19.33
N ALA A 275 16.60 -11.07 -18.03
CA ALA A 275 15.50 -10.59 -17.21
C ALA A 275 15.28 -9.09 -17.46
N ARG A 276 14.59 -8.78 -18.56
CA ARG A 276 14.19 -7.43 -18.93
C ARG A 276 12.85 -7.44 -19.65
N VAL A 277 12.11 -6.35 -19.54
CA VAL A 277 10.82 -6.15 -20.22
C VAL A 277 10.81 -4.78 -20.86
N GLU A 278 10.47 -4.73 -22.14
CA GLU A 278 10.26 -3.48 -22.86
C GLU A 278 8.80 -3.03 -22.71
N VAL A 279 8.59 -1.79 -22.29
CA VAL A 279 7.26 -1.16 -22.20
C VAL A 279 7.14 -0.15 -23.31
N VAL A 280 6.14 -0.32 -24.17
CA VAL A 280 5.85 0.55 -25.30
C VAL A 280 4.49 1.23 -25.12
N ASP A 281 4.33 2.41 -25.71
CA ASP A 281 3.07 3.16 -25.73
C ASP A 281 2.59 3.28 -27.18
N ASP A 282 1.39 2.79 -27.45
CA ASP A 282 0.70 2.96 -28.74
C ASP A 282 -0.02 4.32 -28.87
N GLY A 283 0.12 5.18 -27.85
CA GLY A 283 -0.50 6.51 -27.76
C GLY A 283 -1.91 6.49 -27.17
N SER A 284 -2.46 5.33 -26.82
CA SER A 284 -3.80 5.22 -26.25
C SER A 284 -3.83 5.28 -24.72
N SER A 285 -2.69 5.08 -24.05
CA SER A 285 -2.64 4.96 -22.59
C SER A 285 -2.97 6.27 -21.88
N ILE A 286 -3.81 6.17 -20.84
CA ILE A 286 -4.10 7.28 -19.92
C ILE A 286 -2.95 7.55 -18.94
N TYR A 287 -2.02 6.60 -18.78
CA TYR A 287 -0.88 6.72 -17.87
C TYR A 287 0.32 7.42 -18.51
N SER A 288 0.24 7.70 -19.82
CA SER A 288 1.31 8.34 -20.58
C SER A 288 1.71 9.66 -19.93
N LEU A 289 3.02 9.85 -19.69
CA LEU A 289 3.55 11.06 -19.05
C LEU A 289 3.17 12.34 -19.81
N ASN A 290 3.07 12.25 -21.14
CA ASN A 290 2.63 13.36 -22.01
C ASN A 290 1.20 13.83 -21.72
N ARG A 291 0.38 12.98 -21.10
CA ARG A 291 -1.03 13.24 -20.80
C ARG A 291 -1.28 13.53 -19.33
N TYR A 292 -0.23 13.63 -18.52
CA TYR A 292 -0.37 13.79 -17.07
C TYR A 292 -1.20 15.03 -16.68
N LEU A 293 -1.07 16.15 -17.39
CA LEU A 293 -1.84 17.36 -17.12
C LEU A 293 -3.34 17.24 -17.50
N GLU A 294 -3.73 16.22 -18.27
CA GLU A 294 -5.13 15.91 -18.59
C GLU A 294 -5.84 15.20 -17.41
N LEU A 295 -5.08 14.67 -16.45
CA LEU A 295 -5.63 13.96 -15.30
C LEU A 295 -6.44 14.91 -14.39
N PRO A 296 -7.48 14.40 -13.70
CA PRO A 296 -8.20 15.17 -12.71
C PRO A 296 -7.30 15.53 -11.53
N LEU A 297 -7.65 16.60 -10.80
CA LEU A 297 -6.94 16.98 -9.58
C LEU A 297 -7.02 15.85 -8.52
N CYS A 298 -5.90 15.60 -7.84
CA CYS A 298 -5.83 14.57 -6.83
C CYS A 298 -6.72 14.88 -5.63
N THR A 299 -7.56 13.92 -5.26
CA THR A 299 -8.46 13.96 -4.10
C THR A 299 -8.26 12.78 -3.15
N ASP A 300 -7.52 11.75 -3.60
CA ASP A 300 -7.14 10.57 -2.83
C ASP A 300 -5.66 10.66 -2.41
N PRO A 301 -5.34 10.74 -1.10
CA PRO A 301 -3.96 10.80 -0.63
C PRO A 301 -3.25 9.43 -0.67
N ALA A 302 -3.93 8.38 -1.14
CA ALA A 302 -3.37 7.06 -1.39
C ALA A 302 -2.97 6.84 -2.85
N ALA A 303 -3.30 7.77 -3.76
CA ALA A 303 -3.08 7.62 -5.20
C ALA A 303 -1.64 7.17 -5.50
N GLU A 304 -1.52 6.07 -6.22
CA GLU A 304 -0.22 5.51 -6.58
C GLU A 304 0.49 6.47 -7.53
N GLY A 305 1.78 6.71 -7.30
CA GLY A 305 2.59 7.59 -8.13
C GLY A 305 4.00 7.12 -8.32
N ARG A 306 4.80 7.98 -8.94
CA ARG A 306 6.21 7.73 -9.27
C ARG A 306 7.04 8.99 -9.17
N TRP A 307 8.35 8.81 -9.13
CA TRP A 307 9.31 9.90 -9.23
C TRP A 307 9.79 10.07 -10.66
N ILE A 308 9.70 11.29 -11.17
CA ILE A 308 10.21 11.67 -12.49
C ILE A 308 11.19 12.82 -12.30
N HIS A 309 12.35 12.72 -12.92
CA HIS A 309 13.32 13.82 -12.96
C HIS A 309 12.76 14.99 -13.77
N THR A 310 12.95 16.22 -13.29
CA THR A 310 12.41 17.45 -13.91
C THR A 310 12.75 17.58 -15.39
N ASP A 311 13.99 17.25 -15.78
CA ASP A 311 14.44 17.26 -17.19
C ASP A 311 13.67 16.31 -18.13
N MET A 312 12.91 15.35 -17.59
CA MET A 312 12.11 14.41 -18.38
C MET A 312 10.63 14.84 -18.51
N LEU A 313 10.24 15.93 -17.87
CA LEU A 313 8.86 16.39 -17.89
C LEU A 313 8.52 16.97 -19.28
N PRO A 314 7.40 16.55 -19.91
CA PRO A 314 6.93 17.13 -21.16
C PRO A 314 6.20 18.47 -20.97
N PHE A 315 6.25 19.04 -19.76
CA PHE A 315 5.58 20.27 -19.34
C PHE A 315 6.43 21.03 -18.32
N ASP A 316 6.05 22.27 -18.03
CA ASP A 316 6.73 23.09 -17.04
C ASP A 316 6.59 22.51 -15.62
N SER A 317 7.73 22.25 -14.97
CA SER A 317 7.82 21.74 -13.60
C SER A 317 7.08 22.60 -12.55
N HIS A 318 6.85 23.90 -12.80
CA HIS A 318 6.12 24.76 -11.86
C HIS A 318 4.63 24.42 -11.73
N LEU A 319 4.08 23.63 -12.66
CA LEU A 319 2.68 23.20 -12.65
C LEU A 319 2.40 22.07 -11.63
N VAL A 320 3.45 21.48 -11.08
CA VAL A 320 3.39 20.40 -10.08
C VAL A 320 4.06 20.86 -8.78
N PRO A 321 3.92 20.10 -7.67
CA PRO A 321 4.70 20.36 -6.47
C PRO A 321 6.21 20.47 -6.75
N GLU A 322 6.87 21.34 -5.99
CA GLU A 322 8.33 21.56 -6.08
C GLU A 322 9.09 20.22 -5.96
N PRO A 323 10.20 20.04 -6.71
CA PRO A 323 10.98 18.82 -6.65
C PRO A 323 11.65 18.66 -5.28
N GLU A 324 11.99 17.41 -4.96
CA GLU A 324 12.91 17.13 -3.86
C GLU A 324 14.36 17.46 -4.25
N ASN A 325 15.33 17.15 -3.38
CA ASN A 325 16.70 17.65 -3.48
C ASN A 325 17.58 16.95 -4.55
N HIS A 326 17.03 16.04 -5.35
CA HIS A 326 17.65 15.41 -6.52
C HIS A 326 16.85 15.69 -7.81
N ASP A 327 16.11 16.79 -7.84
CA ASP A 327 15.33 17.23 -9.00
C ASP A 327 14.25 16.22 -9.42
N LEU A 328 13.72 15.43 -8.46
CA LEU A 328 12.61 14.52 -8.69
C LEU A 328 11.28 15.15 -8.25
N VAL A 329 10.26 15.05 -9.10
CA VAL A 329 8.87 15.38 -8.77
C VAL A 329 8.04 14.11 -8.59
N TRP A 330 7.08 14.16 -7.65
CA TRP A 330 6.15 13.06 -7.42
C TRP A 330 4.88 13.21 -8.26
N LEU A 331 4.64 12.26 -9.17
CA LEU A 331 3.52 12.28 -10.11
C LEU A 331 2.63 11.03 -9.93
N PRO A 332 1.42 11.17 -9.37
CA PRO A 332 0.44 10.10 -9.33
C PRO A 332 0.02 9.63 -10.73
N TYR A 333 -0.39 8.37 -10.88
CA TYR A 333 -0.78 7.80 -12.17
C TYR A 333 -2.22 8.14 -12.57
N THR A 334 -3.10 8.37 -11.59
CA THR A 334 -4.55 8.49 -11.82
C THR A 334 -5.10 9.89 -11.58
N CYS A 335 -4.26 10.81 -11.10
CA CYS A 335 -4.62 12.19 -10.83
C CYS A 335 -3.38 13.07 -10.90
N ARG A 336 -3.56 14.37 -11.10
CA ARG A 336 -2.46 15.34 -11.03
C ARG A 336 -2.50 16.11 -9.72
N LEU A 337 -1.34 16.23 -9.09
CA LEU A 337 -1.15 17.18 -7.99
C LEU A 337 -1.02 18.58 -8.58
N GLN A 338 -1.64 19.56 -7.93
CA GLN A 338 -1.32 20.97 -8.12
C GLN A 338 -0.50 21.48 -6.94
N ARG A 339 0.29 22.52 -7.16
CA ARG A 339 1.00 23.19 -6.09
C ARG A 339 0.01 24.01 -5.26
N ILE A 340 -0.15 23.65 -3.99
CA ILE A 340 -0.94 24.44 -3.04
C ILE A 340 0.03 25.17 -2.11
N SER A 341 -0.10 26.49 -1.98
CA SER A 341 0.71 27.24 -1.03
C SER A 341 0.24 26.99 0.41
N TYR A 342 1.13 27.09 1.39
CA TYR A 342 0.72 26.95 2.81
C TYR A 342 -0.35 27.98 3.24
N PRO A 343 -0.30 29.26 2.81
CA PRO A 343 -1.40 30.20 3.05
C PRO A 343 -2.73 29.77 2.43
N ASP A 344 -2.74 29.26 1.19
CA ASP A 344 -3.98 28.79 0.53
C ASP A 344 -4.53 27.55 1.24
N PHE A 345 -3.65 26.66 1.68
CA PHE A 345 -4.03 25.51 2.49
C PHE A 345 -4.66 25.93 3.81
N ALA A 346 -4.09 26.91 4.52
CA ALA A 346 -4.68 27.43 5.75
C ALA A 346 -6.07 28.04 5.52
N SER A 347 -6.27 28.74 4.41
CA SER A 347 -7.58 29.28 4.00
C SER A 347 -8.61 28.16 3.73
N CYS A 348 -8.19 27.14 2.98
CA CYS A 348 -8.99 25.94 2.74
C CYS A 348 -9.37 25.24 4.05
N LEU A 349 -8.41 25.01 4.95
CA LEU A 349 -8.66 24.40 6.26
C LEU A 349 -9.67 25.21 7.07
N ALA A 350 -9.53 26.53 7.14
CA ALA A 350 -10.44 27.39 7.89
C ALA A 350 -11.89 27.30 7.38
N THR A 351 -12.06 27.12 6.07
CA THR A 351 -13.37 27.05 5.42
C THR A 351 -13.99 25.65 5.53
N ALA A 352 -13.20 24.61 5.29
CA ALA A 352 -13.67 23.24 5.15
C ALA A 352 -13.58 22.41 6.42
N TYR A 353 -12.56 22.64 7.23
CA TYR A 353 -12.16 21.80 8.37
C TYR A 353 -11.76 22.68 9.57
N PRO A 354 -12.65 23.54 10.09
CA PRO A 354 -12.31 24.47 11.15
C PRO A 354 -11.83 23.79 12.43
N LEU A 355 -12.20 22.54 12.71
CA LEU A 355 -11.64 21.78 13.83
C LEU A 355 -11.14 20.40 13.38
N MET A 356 -9.90 20.09 13.75
CA MET A 356 -9.24 18.82 13.45
C MET A 356 -8.51 18.27 14.67
N HIS A 357 -8.49 16.95 14.81
CA HIS A 357 -7.67 16.27 15.81
C HIS A 357 -6.57 15.44 15.13
N TRP A 358 -5.33 15.60 15.56
CA TRP A 358 -4.15 14.97 14.99
C TRP A 358 -3.44 14.12 16.05
N TYR A 359 -3.31 12.82 15.83
CA TYR A 359 -2.67 11.87 16.72
C TYR A 359 -1.49 11.21 16.02
N GLY A 360 -0.30 11.26 16.60
CA GLY A 360 0.83 10.67 15.92
C GLY A 360 2.17 10.71 16.63
N ASP A 361 3.18 10.33 15.87
CA ASP A 361 4.56 10.30 16.30
C ASP A 361 5.32 11.56 15.88
N SER A 362 6.64 11.46 15.93
CA SER A 362 7.52 12.53 15.50
C SER A 362 7.43 12.84 14.00
N ASN A 363 7.01 11.91 13.12
CA ASN A 363 6.82 12.18 11.70
C ASN A 363 5.53 12.98 11.44
N LEU A 364 4.44 12.70 12.15
CA LEU A 364 3.24 13.55 12.05
C LEU A 364 3.54 14.98 12.53
N ARG A 365 4.25 15.10 13.65
CA ARG A 365 4.66 16.41 14.18
C ARG A 365 5.52 17.19 13.19
N ARG A 366 6.38 16.51 12.41
CA ARG A 366 7.21 17.11 11.34
C ARG A 366 6.36 17.69 10.22
N SER A 367 5.36 16.95 9.75
CA SER A 367 4.39 17.46 8.78
C SER A 367 3.70 18.72 9.31
N LEU A 368 3.17 18.66 10.53
CA LEU A 368 2.48 19.79 11.14
C LEU A 368 3.41 20.99 11.34
N LYS A 369 4.66 20.76 11.77
CA LYS A 369 5.69 21.81 11.92
C LYS A 369 5.80 22.65 10.66
N LYS A 370 5.85 22.02 9.48
CA LYS A 370 6.00 22.71 8.20
C LYS A 370 4.73 23.47 7.78
N ILE A 371 3.56 22.90 8.08
CA ILE A 371 2.27 23.56 7.84
C ILE A 371 2.13 24.82 8.69
N VAL A 372 2.39 24.73 10.00
CA VAL A 372 2.21 25.86 10.92
C VAL A 372 3.25 26.96 10.73
N SER A 373 4.40 26.63 10.19
CA SER A 373 5.49 27.57 9.92
C SER A 373 5.45 28.15 8.49
N MET A 374 4.39 27.88 7.73
CA MET A 374 4.24 28.34 6.33
C MET A 374 5.36 27.86 5.39
N GLY A 375 5.87 26.66 5.61
CA GLY A 375 6.93 26.04 4.80
C GLY A 375 8.33 26.14 5.40
N GLU A 376 8.52 26.99 6.41
CA GLU A 376 9.79 27.13 7.10
C GLU A 376 10.19 25.82 7.81
N TRP A 377 11.46 25.43 7.70
CA TRP A 377 11.93 24.15 8.23
C TRP A 377 13.10 24.28 9.21
N CYS A 378 14.09 25.13 8.88
CA CYS A 378 15.25 25.42 9.71
C CYS A 378 15.50 26.91 9.82
N SER A 379 15.95 27.36 10.99
CA SER A 379 16.32 28.76 11.22
C SER A 379 17.72 29.13 10.72
N VAL A 380 18.55 28.13 10.43
CA VAL A 380 19.96 28.29 10.03
C VAL A 380 20.09 28.21 8.51
N ASN A 381 20.80 29.18 7.91
CA ASN A 381 21.06 29.20 6.48
C ASN A 381 22.06 28.07 6.11
N THR A 382 21.63 27.09 5.32
CA THR A 382 22.30 25.79 5.12
C THR A 382 23.53 25.81 4.19
N THR A 383 24.17 26.96 3.99
CA THR A 383 25.19 27.14 2.94
C THR A 383 26.63 26.82 3.38
N SER A 384 26.90 26.45 4.63
CA SER A 384 28.29 26.38 5.15
C SER A 384 28.83 25.02 5.63
N ASN A 385 28.01 23.99 5.94
CA ASN A 385 28.55 22.73 6.49
C ASN A 385 27.61 21.53 6.35
N ALA A 386 28.12 20.38 5.89
CA ALA A 386 27.39 19.11 5.78
C ALA A 386 26.73 18.64 7.09
N THR A 387 27.30 19.00 8.25
CA THR A 387 26.72 18.71 9.57
C THR A 387 25.49 19.58 9.85
N GLU A 388 25.51 20.85 9.44
CA GLU A 388 24.38 21.78 9.54
C GLU A 388 23.27 21.40 8.57
N THR A 389 23.62 20.98 7.34
CA THR A 389 22.68 20.44 6.36
C THR A 389 21.99 19.19 6.88
N ARG A 390 22.72 18.22 7.47
CA ARG A 390 22.09 17.02 8.07
C ARG A 390 21.20 17.38 9.26
N SER A 391 21.65 18.25 10.16
CA SER A 391 20.84 18.70 11.29
C SER A 391 19.55 19.33 10.79
N CYS A 392 19.63 20.13 9.73
CA CYS A 392 18.46 20.74 9.15
C CYS A 392 17.52 19.70 8.52
N LEU A 393 18.01 18.82 7.65
CA LEU A 393 17.17 17.84 6.96
C LEU A 393 16.53 16.80 7.91
N CYS A 394 17.23 16.41 8.98
CA CYS A 394 16.84 15.28 9.83
C CYS A 394 16.37 15.67 11.25
N GLU A 395 16.83 16.78 11.84
CA GLU A 395 16.64 17.09 13.27
C GLU A 395 15.77 18.34 13.46
N ASP A 396 14.46 18.17 13.42
CA ASP A 396 13.53 19.29 13.37
C ASP A 396 13.06 19.80 14.75
N TYR A 397 13.34 19.06 15.83
CA TYR A 397 12.90 19.43 17.19
C TYR A 397 13.79 20.47 17.88
N ARG A 398 14.94 20.81 17.29
CA ARG A 398 15.89 21.78 17.88
C ARG A 398 15.52 23.24 17.60
N ASP A 399 14.72 23.46 16.55
CA ASP A 399 14.30 24.77 16.10
C ASP A 399 12.78 24.92 16.29
N PRO A 400 12.31 25.47 17.43
CA PRO A 400 10.91 25.82 17.59
C PRO A 400 10.57 27.00 16.66
N PHE A 401 9.46 26.90 15.94
CA PHE A 401 8.94 27.99 15.12
C PHE A 401 7.90 28.73 15.92
N MET A 402 8.19 29.93 16.41
CA MET A 402 7.25 30.63 17.26
C MET A 402 5.90 30.86 16.55
N PRO A 403 4.77 30.58 17.20
CA PRO A 403 4.59 30.00 18.55
C PRO A 403 4.41 28.45 18.63
N PHE A 404 4.72 27.68 17.59
CA PHE A 404 4.80 26.21 17.62
C PHE A 404 6.09 25.69 18.30
N ASP A 405 5.94 25.03 19.44
CA ASP A 405 7.03 24.34 20.13
C ASP A 405 6.87 22.81 20.00
N SER A 406 7.79 22.23 19.23
CA SER A 406 7.83 20.80 18.89
C SER A 406 8.04 19.85 20.07
N ARG A 407 8.34 20.36 21.26
CA ARG A 407 8.62 19.55 22.46
C ARG A 407 7.37 19.15 23.22
N TYR A 408 6.26 19.87 23.04
CA TYR A 408 5.02 19.55 23.73
C TYR A 408 4.33 18.32 23.13
N ARG A 409 3.79 17.46 24.01
CA ARG A 409 3.02 16.27 23.60
C ARG A 409 1.59 16.61 23.20
N GLU A 410 1.02 17.62 23.84
CA GLU A 410 -0.32 18.11 23.52
C GLU A 410 -0.25 19.60 23.21
N LEU A 411 -0.85 20.00 22.08
CA LEU A 411 -0.93 21.40 21.65
C LEU A 411 -2.29 21.66 21.03
N ILE A 412 -2.77 22.89 21.18
CA ILE A 412 -3.87 23.43 20.38
C ILE A 412 -3.30 24.56 19.55
N ILE A 413 -3.53 24.51 18.25
CA ILE A 413 -2.90 25.42 17.30
C ILE A 413 -3.98 26.02 16.41
N ASP A 414 -4.09 27.34 16.39
CA ASP A 414 -4.93 28.07 15.43
C ASP A 414 -4.10 28.44 14.21
N ILE A 415 -4.49 27.97 13.04
CA ILE A 415 -3.79 28.17 11.78
C ILE A 415 -4.59 29.14 10.92
N ASN A 416 -3.91 30.15 10.40
CA ASN A 416 -4.44 31.08 9.40
C ASN A 416 -3.41 31.28 8.28
N GLN A 417 -3.70 32.18 7.33
CA GLN A 417 -2.83 32.43 6.17
C GLN A 417 -1.42 32.98 6.52
N THR A 418 -1.20 33.42 7.76
CA THR A 418 0.09 33.99 8.20
C THR A 418 0.93 33.02 9.03
N GLY A 419 0.34 31.94 9.55
CA GLY A 419 1.03 31.00 10.42
C GLY A 419 0.10 30.25 11.36
N GLY A 420 0.68 29.32 12.12
CA GLY A 420 0.03 28.61 13.21
C GLY A 420 0.39 29.22 14.57
N HIS A 421 -0.63 29.42 15.41
CA HIS A 421 -0.53 30.00 16.74
C HIS A 421 -0.88 28.99 17.84
N ALA A 422 0.11 28.50 18.59
CA ALA A 422 -0.15 27.60 19.72
C ALA A 422 -0.78 28.33 20.91
N LEU A 423 -1.87 27.77 21.43
CA LEU A 423 -2.62 28.32 22.55
C LEU A 423 -2.15 27.67 23.85
N MET A 424 -1.52 28.45 24.73
CA MET A 424 -0.97 27.93 25.99
C MET A 424 -2.03 27.68 27.07
N GLN A 425 -3.18 28.36 27.04
CA GLN A 425 -4.28 28.23 28.02
C GLN A 425 -5.64 28.71 27.46
N PRO A 426 -6.23 28.06 26.44
CA PRO A 426 -7.54 28.51 25.94
C PRO A 426 -8.64 28.16 26.95
N THR A 427 -9.54 29.10 27.21
CA THR A 427 -10.70 28.90 28.09
C THR A 427 -11.83 28.14 27.41
N GLU A 428 -11.88 28.15 26.07
CA GLU A 428 -12.91 27.51 25.25
C GLU A 428 -12.28 26.79 24.06
N PHE A 429 -11.95 25.51 24.26
CA PHE A 429 -11.23 24.70 23.26
C PHE A 429 -12.03 24.45 21.97
N ALA A 430 -13.35 24.34 22.08
CA ALA A 430 -14.24 24.00 20.97
C ALA A 430 -14.63 25.21 20.09
N LEU A 431 -14.40 26.45 20.55
CA LEU A 431 -14.72 27.65 19.77
C LEU A 431 -13.51 28.05 18.93
N VAL A 432 -13.64 27.83 17.63
CA VAL A 432 -12.62 28.18 16.63
C VAL A 432 -12.92 29.60 16.11
N PRO A 433 -11.95 30.53 16.13
CA PRO A 433 -12.13 31.86 15.56
C PRO A 433 -12.47 31.83 14.05
N ASP A 434 -13.23 32.81 13.58
CA ASP A 434 -13.52 32.97 12.15
C ASP A 434 -12.23 33.06 11.33
N ASN A 435 -12.25 32.49 10.13
CA ASN A 435 -11.11 32.43 9.20
C ASN A 435 -9.85 31.75 9.78
N THR A 436 -10.02 30.86 10.76
CA THR A 436 -8.95 30.02 11.30
C THR A 436 -9.35 28.55 11.31
N ALA A 437 -8.37 27.68 11.24
CA ALA A 437 -8.53 26.25 11.53
C ALA A 437 -7.81 25.90 12.81
N ARG A 438 -8.45 25.13 13.68
CA ARG A 438 -7.86 24.64 14.92
C ARG A 438 -7.43 23.19 14.81
N VAL A 439 -6.20 22.91 15.18
CA VAL A 439 -5.66 21.56 15.34
C VAL A 439 -5.43 21.29 16.82
N TYR A 440 -6.11 20.27 17.36
CA TYR A 440 -5.66 19.60 18.58
C TYR A 440 -4.65 18.52 18.19
N LEU A 441 -3.38 18.72 18.55
CA LEU A 441 -2.32 17.75 18.37
C LEU A 441 -2.14 16.96 19.67
N HIS A 442 -2.16 15.64 19.57
CA HIS A 442 -1.66 14.72 20.59
C HIS A 442 -0.55 13.84 19.99
N LYS A 443 0.69 14.22 20.26
CA LYS A 443 1.88 13.43 19.95
C LYS A 443 1.98 12.24 20.90
N TRP A 444 1.30 11.15 20.58
CA TRP A 444 1.32 9.93 21.37
C TRP A 444 2.53 9.04 21.10
N GLU A 445 3.31 9.26 20.04
CA GLU A 445 4.26 8.27 19.50
C GLU A 445 3.54 7.05 18.85
N GLY A 446 3.24 5.98 19.59
CA GLY A 446 2.50 4.82 19.08
C GLY A 446 1.75 4.07 20.18
N LEU A 447 1.15 2.92 19.88
CA LEU A 447 0.44 2.06 20.84
C LEU A 447 1.43 1.11 21.54
N SER A 448 2.41 1.68 22.25
CA SER A 448 3.50 0.93 22.87
C SER A 448 3.59 1.16 24.38
N ILE A 449 4.12 0.16 25.11
CA ILE A 449 4.44 0.28 26.54
C ILE A 449 5.54 1.31 26.85
N ARG A 450 6.26 1.79 25.82
CA ARG A 450 7.37 2.72 26.00
C ARG A 450 6.92 4.16 26.18
N ASN A 451 5.65 4.43 25.92
CA ASN A 451 5.11 5.77 25.99
C ASN A 451 5.16 6.30 27.42
N LYS A 452 5.66 7.53 27.56
CA LYS A 452 5.67 8.25 28.83
C LYS A 452 5.11 9.67 28.60
N PRO A 453 3.90 9.97 29.10
CA PRO A 453 2.94 9.06 29.74
C PRO A 453 2.36 8.00 28.78
N GLU A 454 1.61 7.02 29.31
CA GLU A 454 0.92 6.01 28.51
C GLU A 454 -0.02 6.64 27.46
N TRP A 455 -0.14 6.00 26.30
CA TRP A 455 -0.92 6.53 25.18
C TRP A 455 -2.42 6.67 25.49
N THR A 456 -2.96 5.81 26.35
CA THR A 456 -4.39 5.81 26.73
C THR A 456 -4.77 7.00 27.60
N GLN A 457 -3.82 7.62 28.31
CA GLN A 457 -4.13 8.66 29.30
C GLN A 457 -4.92 9.82 28.68
N GLY A 458 -4.61 10.22 27.45
CA GLY A 458 -5.37 11.26 26.75
C GLY A 458 -6.79 10.83 26.40
N PHE A 459 -7.01 9.56 26.06
CA PHE A 459 -8.31 9.03 25.65
C PHE A 459 -9.23 8.73 26.84
N ASP A 460 -8.68 8.30 27.97
CA ASP A 460 -9.46 8.01 29.19
C ASP A 460 -10.20 9.24 29.71
N ALA A 461 -9.62 10.42 29.52
CA ALA A 461 -10.24 11.70 29.89
C ALA A 461 -11.34 12.17 28.92
N ARG A 462 -11.68 11.37 27.89
CA ARG A 462 -12.54 11.71 26.74
C ARG A 462 -11.98 12.89 25.94
N ILE A 463 -12.00 12.80 24.61
CA ILE A 463 -11.40 13.81 23.73
C ILE A 463 -12.44 14.85 23.34
N THR A 464 -13.54 14.44 22.70
CA THR A 464 -14.49 15.38 22.10
C THR A 464 -15.25 16.24 23.10
N PRO A 465 -15.53 15.79 24.35
CA PRO A 465 -16.06 16.69 25.38
C PRO A 465 -15.08 17.80 25.80
N ARG A 466 -13.77 17.57 25.66
CA ARG A 466 -12.73 18.55 26.04
C ARG A 466 -12.37 19.48 24.89
N TYR A 467 -12.23 18.94 23.68
CA TYR A 467 -11.64 19.65 22.55
C TYR A 467 -12.60 19.92 21.39
N GLY A 468 -13.85 19.47 21.49
CA GLY A 468 -14.89 19.64 20.47
C GLY A 468 -14.98 18.46 19.51
N ASN A 469 -15.94 18.53 18.57
CA ASN A 469 -16.18 17.50 17.57
C ASN A 469 -15.55 17.93 16.24
N PRO A 470 -14.47 17.27 15.77
CA PRO A 470 -13.77 17.69 14.58
C PRO A 470 -14.43 17.17 13.28
N GLN A 471 -14.20 17.87 12.18
CA GLN A 471 -14.50 17.37 10.84
C GLN A 471 -13.50 16.28 10.41
N VAL A 472 -12.27 16.33 10.92
CA VAL A 472 -11.19 15.38 10.58
C VAL A 472 -10.49 14.89 11.84
N ALA A 473 -10.32 13.57 11.93
CA ALA A 473 -9.38 12.94 12.85
C ALA A 473 -8.27 12.25 12.05
N LEU A 474 -7.04 12.77 12.16
CA LEU A 474 -5.86 12.21 11.52
C LEU A 474 -5.08 11.36 12.53
N ILE A 475 -4.90 10.10 12.21
CA ILE A 475 -4.25 9.09 13.06
C ILE A 475 -3.02 8.56 12.32
N SER A 476 -1.85 8.82 12.87
CA SER A 476 -0.56 8.31 12.41
C SER A 476 -0.04 7.27 13.40
N LEU A 477 0.23 6.07 12.91
CA LEU A 477 0.69 4.92 13.69
C LEU A 477 1.80 4.17 12.92
N THR A 478 2.19 3.01 13.43
CA THR A 478 3.10 2.03 12.81
C THR A 478 4.58 2.25 13.11
N ASN A 479 5.12 3.47 12.96
CA ASN A 479 6.55 3.72 13.16
C ASN A 479 7.09 3.21 14.51
N TRP A 480 6.45 3.63 15.61
CA TRP A 480 6.82 3.19 16.96
C TRP A 480 6.36 1.76 17.26
N ASP A 481 5.19 1.38 16.75
CA ASP A 481 4.59 0.08 16.98
C ASP A 481 5.42 -1.04 16.39
N ALA A 482 5.82 -0.90 15.12
CA ALA A 482 6.73 -1.82 14.46
C ALA A 482 8.08 -1.87 15.18
N ALA A 483 8.61 -0.74 15.65
CA ALA A 483 9.91 -0.68 16.30
C ALA A 483 9.97 -1.29 17.71
N PHE A 484 8.88 -1.21 18.48
CA PHE A 484 8.92 -1.39 19.93
C PHE A 484 7.81 -2.28 20.51
N SER A 485 6.85 -2.73 19.72
CA SER A 485 5.76 -3.60 20.16
C SER A 485 5.82 -4.93 19.44
N SER A 486 5.39 -6.03 20.08
CA SER A 486 5.11 -7.28 19.37
C SER A 486 3.79 -7.18 18.62
N ARG A 487 3.56 -8.02 17.61
CA ARG A 487 2.29 -8.03 16.87
C ARG A 487 1.12 -8.42 17.78
N SER A 488 1.31 -9.35 18.71
CA SER A 488 0.26 -9.76 19.65
C SER A 488 -0.15 -8.62 20.58
N TYR A 489 0.83 -7.91 21.16
CA TYR A 489 0.58 -6.75 22.00
C TYR A 489 -0.11 -5.63 21.22
N PHE A 490 0.41 -5.30 20.03
CA PHE A 490 -0.15 -4.27 19.18
C PHE A 490 -1.61 -4.56 18.79
N ALA A 491 -1.98 -5.82 18.55
CA ALA A 491 -3.37 -6.21 18.28
C ALA A 491 -4.33 -5.76 19.39
N VAL A 492 -3.95 -6.00 20.65
CA VAL A 492 -4.77 -5.71 21.82
C VAL A 492 -4.92 -4.21 22.00
N GLU A 493 -3.82 -3.47 21.89
CA GLU A 493 -3.86 -2.01 22.00
C GLU A 493 -4.62 -1.37 20.84
N MET A 494 -4.50 -1.92 19.63
CA MET A 494 -5.25 -1.48 18.46
C MET A 494 -6.77 -1.61 18.70
N GLN A 495 -7.24 -2.72 19.30
CA GLN A 495 -8.66 -2.86 19.65
C GLN A 495 -9.12 -1.81 20.68
N LYS A 496 -8.28 -1.44 21.65
CA LYS A 496 -8.60 -0.35 22.58
C LYS A 496 -8.75 0.97 21.81
N LEU A 497 -7.82 1.27 20.91
CA LEU A 497 -7.88 2.48 20.09
C LEU A 497 -9.17 2.53 19.27
N LEU A 498 -9.52 1.45 18.57
CA LEU A 498 -10.76 1.38 17.80
C LEU A 498 -11.99 1.65 18.68
N ASN A 499 -12.02 1.12 19.90
CA ASN A 499 -13.12 1.40 20.83
C ASN A 499 -13.17 2.88 21.24
N TYR A 500 -12.03 3.52 21.48
CA TYR A 500 -12.00 4.96 21.76
C TYR A 500 -12.47 5.76 20.55
N VAL A 501 -11.96 5.49 19.34
CA VAL A 501 -12.38 6.17 18.11
C VAL A 501 -13.90 6.05 17.91
N GLN A 502 -14.47 4.86 18.14
CA GLN A 502 -15.91 4.60 18.02
C GLN A 502 -16.76 5.40 19.02
N VAL A 503 -16.23 5.69 20.21
CA VAL A 503 -16.93 6.44 21.25
C VAL A 503 -16.75 7.95 21.09
N GLU A 504 -15.58 8.38 20.61
CA GLU A 504 -15.21 9.80 20.53
C GLU A 504 -15.76 10.46 19.27
N TYR A 505 -15.70 9.78 18.13
CA TYR A 505 -16.01 10.39 16.83
C TYR A 505 -17.35 9.93 16.27
N SER A 506 -18.11 10.91 15.76
CA SER A 506 -19.34 10.67 15.03
C SER A 506 -19.04 10.25 13.58
N ASN A 507 -20.04 9.69 12.90
CA ASN A 507 -19.97 9.35 11.47
C ASN A 507 -19.71 10.56 10.55
N TYR A 508 -19.87 11.80 11.03
CA TYR A 508 -19.52 13.01 10.29
C TYR A 508 -18.01 13.30 10.27
N THR A 509 -17.25 12.73 11.21
CA THR A 509 -15.79 12.92 11.27
C THR A 509 -15.12 12.03 10.23
N GLN A 510 -14.37 12.63 9.30
CA GLN A 510 -13.53 11.87 8.37
C GLN A 510 -12.29 11.33 9.09
N LEU A 511 -11.95 10.07 8.85
CA LEU A 511 -10.80 9.41 9.46
C LEU A 511 -9.66 9.33 8.45
N TYR A 512 -8.57 10.06 8.72
CA TYR A 512 -7.35 9.99 7.92
C TYR A 512 -6.35 9.08 8.63
N ILE A 513 -5.88 8.05 7.95
CA ILE A 513 -4.88 7.11 8.47
C ILE A 513 -3.57 7.35 7.73
N ARG A 514 -2.56 7.87 8.42
CA ARG A 514 -1.21 8.05 7.87
C ARG A 514 -0.41 6.77 8.08
N THR A 515 0.14 6.21 7.01
CA THR A 515 1.02 5.04 7.10
C THR A 515 2.35 5.40 7.78
N GLY A 516 3.07 4.38 8.24
CA GLY A 516 4.40 4.55 8.79
C GLY A 516 5.39 4.98 7.72
N GLN A 517 6.44 5.69 8.13
CA GLN A 517 7.51 6.04 7.20
C GLN A 517 8.17 4.78 6.65
N TYR A 518 8.26 4.66 5.33
CA TYR A 518 8.97 3.56 4.68
C TYR A 518 10.40 3.46 5.19
N TYR A 519 10.84 2.23 5.34
CA TYR A 519 12.14 1.95 5.86
C TYR A 519 12.79 0.77 5.15
N CYS A 520 13.93 1.01 4.51
CA CYS A 520 14.89 -0.03 4.18
C CYS A 520 16.29 0.46 4.61
N CYS A 521 17.07 -0.26 5.40
CA CYS A 521 16.92 -1.60 5.94
C CYS A 521 17.73 -1.68 7.24
N ARG A 522 17.61 -0.67 8.11
CA ARG A 522 18.62 -0.39 9.13
C ARG A 522 18.28 -1.06 10.48
N THR A 523 19.29 -1.58 11.15
CA THR A 523 19.23 -1.74 12.60
C THR A 523 19.56 -0.40 13.22
N ASP A 524 18.62 0.17 13.95
CA ASP A 524 18.98 1.29 14.81
C ASP A 524 19.59 0.75 16.09
N ALA A 525 20.92 0.70 16.10
CA ALA A 525 21.72 0.37 17.27
C ALA A 525 21.90 1.59 18.20
N THR A 526 20.93 2.51 18.27
CA THR A 526 21.01 3.65 19.20
C THR A 526 21.25 3.09 20.59
N PRO A 527 22.36 3.45 21.25
CA PRO A 527 22.68 2.93 22.57
C PRO A 527 21.49 3.15 23.52
N ASN A 528 21.06 2.08 24.19
CA ASN A 528 19.95 2.04 25.15
C ASN A 528 18.51 2.08 24.57
N THR A 529 18.32 2.25 23.26
CA THR A 529 16.99 2.16 22.61
C THR A 529 17.05 1.41 21.28
N PRO A 530 17.46 0.12 21.26
CA PRO A 530 17.46 -0.67 20.04
C PRO A 530 16.04 -0.75 19.48
N ARG A 531 15.90 -0.60 18.17
CA ARG A 531 14.60 -0.61 17.47
C ARG A 531 14.51 -1.80 16.51
N ALA A 532 13.47 -2.59 16.64
CA ALA A 532 13.23 -3.80 15.87
C ALA A 532 12.29 -3.53 14.69
N TYR A 533 12.71 -2.73 13.72
CA TYR A 533 11.91 -2.37 12.56
C TYR A 533 12.64 -2.71 11.26
N SER A 534 11.89 -3.22 10.29
CA SER A 534 12.30 -3.56 8.94
C SER A 534 11.23 -3.10 7.97
N ARG A 535 11.52 -3.12 6.67
CA ARG A 535 10.56 -2.75 5.63
C ARG A 535 9.28 -3.57 5.71
N LEU A 536 9.41 -4.90 5.66
CA LEU A 536 8.27 -5.81 5.68
C LEU A 536 7.51 -5.76 7.00
N ARG A 537 8.21 -5.55 8.12
CA ARG A 537 7.52 -5.38 9.42
C ARG A 537 6.71 -4.09 9.45
N ASN A 538 7.25 -2.98 8.94
CA ASN A 538 6.52 -1.73 8.85
C ASN A 538 5.28 -1.88 7.95
N ALA A 539 5.46 -2.43 6.75
CA ALA A 539 4.37 -2.69 5.80
C ALA A 539 3.28 -3.60 6.39
N TYR A 540 3.67 -4.64 7.15
CA TYR A 540 2.72 -5.53 7.82
C TYR A 540 1.88 -4.79 8.87
N PHE A 541 2.52 -3.96 9.70
CA PHE A 541 1.80 -3.18 10.72
C PHE A 541 0.90 -2.12 10.07
N ASP A 542 1.34 -1.48 8.99
CA ASP A 542 0.52 -0.53 8.22
C ASP A 542 -0.73 -1.19 7.67
N GLN A 543 -0.57 -2.34 7.01
CA GLN A 543 -1.70 -3.08 6.46
C GLN A 543 -2.66 -3.51 7.57
N TYR A 544 -2.13 -3.95 8.72
CA TYR A 544 -2.95 -4.31 9.87
C TYR A 544 -3.78 -3.14 10.41
N VAL A 545 -3.20 -1.94 10.51
CA VAL A 545 -3.92 -0.72 10.93
C VAL A 545 -5.01 -0.37 9.91
N ILE A 546 -4.66 -0.34 8.61
CA ILE A 546 -5.59 0.01 7.53
C ILE A 546 -6.80 -0.94 7.53
N ASP A 547 -6.56 -2.25 7.60
CA ASP A 547 -7.62 -3.25 7.58
C ASP A 547 -8.49 -3.15 8.82
N ALA A 548 -7.89 -2.96 10.00
CA ALA A 548 -8.63 -2.81 11.25
C ALA A 548 -9.58 -1.59 11.22
N PHE A 549 -9.13 -0.45 10.67
CA PHE A 549 -9.98 0.72 10.50
C PHE A 549 -11.05 0.51 9.44
N ARG A 550 -10.72 -0.07 8.28
CA ARG A 550 -11.67 -0.35 7.20
C ARG A 550 -12.76 -1.32 7.65
N GLU A 551 -12.40 -2.39 8.34
CA GLU A 551 -13.33 -3.38 8.87
C GLU A 551 -14.27 -2.76 9.91
N ARG A 552 -13.72 -1.98 10.85
CA ARG A 552 -14.52 -1.40 11.95
C ARG A 552 -15.39 -0.22 11.50
N PHE A 553 -14.89 0.63 10.60
CA PHE A 553 -15.50 1.94 10.32
C PHE A 553 -15.88 2.17 8.85
N GLY A 554 -15.49 1.31 7.92
CA GLY A 554 -15.67 1.57 6.47
C GLY A 554 -17.13 1.71 6.02
N SER A 555 -18.08 1.21 6.80
CA SER A 555 -19.53 1.39 6.56
C SER A 555 -20.13 2.64 7.20
N SER A 556 -19.42 3.29 8.12
CA SER A 556 -19.94 4.40 8.94
C SER A 556 -19.15 5.69 8.82
N HIS A 557 -17.89 5.65 8.38
CA HIS A 557 -17.02 6.81 8.26
C HIS A 557 -16.37 6.84 6.87
N VAL A 558 -16.05 8.04 6.41
CA VAL A 558 -15.13 8.21 5.28
C VAL A 558 -13.71 7.98 5.80
N ILE A 559 -13.06 6.94 5.28
CA ILE A 559 -11.67 6.59 5.63
C ILE A 559 -10.77 6.97 4.46
N ARG A 560 -9.73 7.74 4.72
CA ARG A 560 -8.71 8.11 3.73
C ARG A 560 -7.34 7.65 4.19
N ILE A 561 -6.58 7.03 3.29
CA ILE A 561 -5.24 6.54 3.61
C ILE A 561 -4.24 7.57 3.08
N TRP A 562 -3.56 8.27 3.96
CA TRP A 562 -2.42 9.09 3.58
C TRP A 562 -1.18 8.19 3.54
N ASN A 563 -0.97 7.59 2.36
CA ASN A 563 0.08 6.61 2.17
C ASN A 563 1.42 7.32 1.92
N VAL A 564 2.15 7.61 2.98
CA VAL A 564 3.48 8.24 2.91
C VAL A 564 4.59 7.22 2.64
N ALA A 565 4.36 5.94 2.99
CA ALA A 565 5.33 4.87 2.77
C ALA A 565 5.70 4.75 1.28
N GLN A 566 4.72 4.81 0.37
CA GLN A 566 4.98 4.67 -1.07
C GLN A 566 5.91 5.76 -1.63
N VAL A 567 5.85 6.97 -1.08
CA VAL A 567 6.62 8.13 -1.55
C VAL A 567 8.10 7.82 -1.41
N SER A 568 8.52 7.34 -0.25
CA SER A 568 9.90 6.91 -0.02
C SER A 568 10.21 5.54 -0.65
N GLU A 569 9.25 4.61 -0.67
CA GLU A 569 9.42 3.28 -1.27
C GLU A 569 9.65 3.34 -2.78
N ARG A 570 9.25 4.39 -3.49
CA ARG A 570 9.39 4.47 -4.96
C ARG A 570 10.51 5.36 -5.44
N LEU A 571 11.25 6.01 -4.54
CA LEU A 571 12.47 6.73 -4.89
C LEU A 571 13.47 5.80 -5.59
N PRO A 572 14.35 6.27 -6.48
CA PRO A 572 15.43 5.43 -6.98
C PRO A 572 16.23 4.78 -5.84
N LEU A 573 16.65 3.52 -6.02
CA LEU A 573 17.35 2.75 -4.96
C LEU A 573 18.58 3.47 -4.39
N SER A 574 19.30 4.24 -5.21
CA SER A 574 20.42 5.08 -4.78
C SER A 574 19.99 6.18 -3.80
N VAL A 575 18.89 6.86 -4.11
CA VAL A 575 18.33 7.97 -3.31
C VAL A 575 17.71 7.47 -2.00
N ARG A 576 17.04 6.30 -2.00
CA ARG A 576 16.53 5.66 -0.77
C ARG A 576 17.60 5.48 0.30
N LYS A 577 18.83 5.14 -0.09
CA LYS A 577 19.95 4.96 0.84
C LYS A 577 20.30 6.25 1.58
N GLU A 578 19.99 7.40 1.02
CA GLU A 578 20.19 8.69 1.68
C GLU A 578 19.05 9.06 2.61
N THR A 579 17.81 8.83 2.19
CA THR A 579 16.62 9.17 2.99
C THR A 579 16.56 8.43 4.32
N VAL A 580 17.10 7.21 4.37
CA VAL A 580 17.12 6.37 5.59
C VAL A 580 18.23 6.73 6.59
N LYS A 581 19.11 7.70 6.27
CA LYS A 581 20.21 8.12 7.16
C LYS A 581 19.75 8.99 8.32
N CYS A 582 18.56 9.58 8.24
CA CYS A 582 18.01 10.36 9.35
C CYS A 582 17.77 9.47 10.58
N PRO A 583 18.15 9.90 11.79
CA PRO A 583 17.84 9.16 13.02
C PRO A 583 16.33 8.99 13.20
N ALA A 584 15.93 8.01 14.01
CA ALA A 584 14.53 7.77 14.39
C ALA A 584 13.55 7.52 13.24
N ASN A 585 14.03 7.14 12.05
CA ASN A 585 13.19 7.00 10.85
C ASN A 585 12.43 8.29 10.52
N HIS A 586 13.05 9.44 10.76
CA HIS A 586 12.47 10.72 10.40
C HIS A 586 12.57 10.93 8.89
N ALA A 587 11.45 11.24 8.25
CA ALA A 587 11.43 11.70 6.86
C ALA A 587 12.24 12.99 6.70
N ARG A 588 13.06 13.10 5.66
CA ARG A 588 13.79 14.35 5.33
C ARG A 588 12.80 15.48 5.00
N ALA A 589 13.22 16.72 5.20
CA ALA A 589 12.37 17.93 5.09
C ALA A 589 11.65 18.11 3.75
N GLU A 590 12.33 17.76 2.67
CA GLU A 590 11.89 17.76 1.28
C GLU A 590 10.92 16.62 0.99
N VAL A 591 11.10 15.44 1.61
CA VAL A 591 10.11 14.35 1.52
C VAL A 591 8.83 14.74 2.27
N VAL A 592 8.97 15.39 3.44
CA VAL A 592 7.83 15.95 4.19
C VAL A 592 7.08 17.00 3.37
N GLU A 593 7.75 17.78 2.50
CA GLU A 593 7.05 18.70 1.58
C GLU A 593 6.11 17.94 0.66
N ILE A 594 6.61 16.89 0.01
CA ILE A 594 5.83 16.09 -0.94
C ILE A 594 4.68 15.38 -0.23
N GLU A 595 4.94 14.80 0.94
CA GLU A 595 3.90 14.20 1.78
C GLU A 595 2.79 15.20 2.13
N ASN A 596 3.17 16.44 2.51
CA ASN A 596 2.23 17.51 2.79
C ASN A 596 1.44 17.93 1.55
N GLN A 597 2.09 18.11 0.39
CA GLN A 597 1.40 18.47 -0.85
C GLN A 597 0.36 17.42 -1.25
N ILE A 598 0.64 16.13 -1.04
CA ILE A 598 -0.34 15.04 -1.23
C ILE A 598 -1.55 15.22 -0.29
N LEU A 599 -1.32 15.47 1.00
CA LEU A 599 -2.39 15.71 1.97
C LEU A 599 -3.21 16.96 1.62
N MET A 600 -2.52 18.05 1.26
CA MET A 600 -3.11 19.35 0.92
C MET A 600 -4.04 19.23 -0.29
N ASN A 601 -3.58 18.58 -1.36
CA ASN A 601 -4.40 18.29 -2.54
C ASN A 601 -5.62 17.44 -2.17
N ALA A 602 -5.40 16.36 -1.42
CA ALA A 602 -6.49 15.48 -1.00
C ALA A 602 -7.54 16.15 -0.10
N MET A 603 -7.17 17.17 0.66
CA MET A 603 -8.09 17.91 1.52
C MET A 603 -8.80 19.04 0.78
N CYS A 604 -8.13 19.73 -0.14
CA CYS A 604 -8.60 21.00 -0.69
C CYS A 604 -9.17 20.92 -2.11
N ASN A 605 -8.79 19.92 -2.91
CA ASN A 605 -9.29 19.81 -4.29
C ASN A 605 -10.76 19.36 -4.38
N HIS A 606 -11.39 19.00 -3.27
CA HIS A 606 -12.84 18.72 -3.21
C HIS A 606 -13.70 20.00 -3.27
N PHE A 607 -13.10 21.17 -3.09
CA PHE A 607 -13.80 22.44 -2.91
C PHE A 607 -13.73 23.37 -4.12
N GLU A 608 -13.21 22.92 -5.26
CA GLU A 608 -13.42 23.66 -6.50
C GLU A 608 -14.87 23.48 -6.96
N PRO A 609 -15.68 24.56 -7.03
CA PRO A 609 -16.80 24.53 -7.96
C PRO A 609 -16.22 24.34 -9.35
N TYR A 610 -16.70 23.33 -10.06
CA TYR A 610 -16.49 23.17 -11.50
C TYR A 610 -16.51 24.54 -12.20
N THR A 611 -15.33 25.06 -12.57
CA THR A 611 -15.22 26.10 -13.58
C THR A 611 -15.34 25.37 -14.91
N PRO A 612 -16.45 25.54 -15.66
CA PRO A 612 -16.48 25.07 -17.03
C PRO A 612 -15.32 25.76 -17.75
N MET A 613 -14.56 25.01 -18.56
CA MET A 613 -13.72 25.60 -19.60
C MET A 613 -14.52 26.71 -20.28
N GLU A 614 -13.95 27.91 -20.38
CA GLU A 614 -14.50 28.98 -21.20
C GLU A 614 -14.84 28.38 -22.58
N GLN A 615 -16.13 28.34 -22.91
CA GLN A 615 -16.51 28.16 -24.30
C GLN A 615 -15.90 29.33 -25.08
N PRO A 616 -15.31 29.09 -26.26
CA PRO A 616 -14.83 30.18 -27.09
C PRO A 616 -16.01 31.12 -27.36
N SER A 617 -15.77 32.43 -27.23
CA SER A 617 -16.76 33.46 -27.50
C SER A 617 -17.33 33.32 -28.91
N GLU A 618 -18.64 33.56 -29.07
CA GLU A 618 -19.34 33.56 -30.36
C GLU A 618 -18.80 34.59 -31.38
N ASP A 619 -17.80 35.40 -31.02
CA ASP A 619 -17.13 36.35 -31.92
C ASP A 619 -16.13 35.69 -32.90
N ASP A 620 -15.80 34.39 -32.75
CA ASP A 620 -14.89 33.67 -33.68
C ASP A 620 -15.62 32.94 -34.83
N LEU A 621 -16.93 33.16 -35.03
CA LEU A 621 -17.73 32.52 -36.09
C LEU A 621 -18.22 33.44 -37.21
N GLU A 622 -17.76 34.68 -37.28
CA GLU A 622 -17.99 35.55 -38.44
C GLU A 622 -16.68 36.11 -38.99
N THR A 623 -16.03 35.38 -39.89
CA THR A 623 -15.38 35.91 -41.11
C THR A 623 -14.75 34.77 -41.91
N ASP A 624 -15.56 34.13 -42.75
CA ASP A 624 -15.10 33.67 -44.06
C ASP A 624 -16.32 33.64 -45.00
N GLN A 625 -16.47 34.73 -45.75
CA GLN A 625 -17.29 34.82 -46.97
C GLN A 625 -16.39 34.66 -48.18
#